data_AF-A0A821IVZ1-F1
#
_entry.id   AF-A0A821IVZ1-F1
#
_cell.length_a   1.000
_cell.length_b   1.000
_cell.length_c   1.000
_cell.angle_alpha   90.00
_cell.angle_beta   90.00
_cell.angle_gamma   90.00
#
_symmetry.space_group_name_H-M   'P 1'
#
loop_
_entity.id
_entity.type
_entity.pdbx_description
1 polymer ?
#
loop_
_entity_poly.entity_id
_entity_poly.type
_entity_poly.pdbx_seq_one_letter_code
_entity_poly.pdbx_strand_id
1 'polypeptide(L)'
;YGRLHLAGSRVIICALIRDRETQVPRIRRQIEEITRLFADYVIVIVENDSRDRTRQELISWAQDEKVAGRIHVIGCGHIVNDDRPCNLSMAPTAPNHRPDMSRIEKMVILRNIYMEYIEHNSQLANFDYVIVQDFDLRTYTYTDGLLSTGFHFDNDPTVDAICANGMNYDLFFGSTKYF
;
A
#
# COMPACT_ATOMS: atom_id res chain seq x y z
N TYR A 1 16.90 -7.18 -17.92
CA TYR A 1 15.62 -7.83 -18.26
C TYR A 1 14.55 -7.45 -17.24
N GLY A 2 14.59 -7.95 -15.99
CA GLY A 2 13.55 -7.63 -14.98
C GLY A 2 13.23 -6.14 -14.72
N ARG A 3 14.26 -5.29 -14.62
CA ARG A 3 14.04 -3.83 -14.44
C ARG A 3 13.29 -3.19 -15.60
N LEU A 4 13.58 -3.61 -16.84
CA LEU A 4 12.92 -3.07 -18.04
C LEU A 4 11.47 -3.53 -18.11
N HIS A 5 11.22 -4.79 -17.74
CA HIS A 5 9.88 -5.37 -17.65
C HIS A 5 8.99 -4.56 -16.69
N LEU A 6 9.41 -4.39 -15.43
CA LEU A 6 8.63 -3.60 -14.47
C LEU A 6 8.57 -2.12 -14.83
N ALA A 7 9.62 -1.53 -15.40
CA ALA A 7 9.58 -0.14 -15.85
C ALA A 7 8.54 0.11 -16.96
N GLY A 8 8.28 -0.88 -17.81
CA GLY A 8 7.22 -0.83 -18.82
C GLY A 8 5.82 -1.20 -18.32
N SER A 9 5.70 -1.62 -17.07
CA SER A 9 4.44 -2.14 -16.50
C SER A 9 3.61 -1.04 -15.84
N ARG A 10 2.31 -1.27 -15.74
CA ARG A 10 1.33 -0.44 -15.03
C ARG A 10 0.99 -1.11 -13.71
N VAL A 11 1.11 -0.39 -12.59
CA VAL A 11 0.97 -1.00 -11.25
C VAL A 11 -0.11 -0.35 -10.39
N ILE A 12 -0.83 -1.17 -9.63
CA ILE A 12 -1.72 -0.70 -8.55
C ILE A 12 -0.97 -0.87 -7.23
N ILE A 13 -0.76 0.22 -6.49
CA ILE A 13 -0.16 0.17 -5.16
C ILE A 13 -1.28 0.15 -4.12
N CYS A 14 -1.42 -0.97 -3.41
CA CYS A 14 -2.42 -1.16 -2.36
C CYS A 14 -1.79 -0.95 -0.99
N ALA A 15 -2.46 -0.17 -0.15
CA ALA A 15 -1.99 0.11 1.20
C ALA A 15 -3.13 0.15 2.22
N LEU A 16 -2.81 -0.31 3.43
CA LEU A 16 -3.64 -0.07 4.62
C LEU A 16 -3.01 1.03 5.47
N ILE A 17 -3.84 1.87 6.09
CA ILE A 17 -3.37 2.91 6.99
C ILE A 17 -4.40 3.23 8.10
N ARG A 18 -3.89 3.54 9.29
CA ARG A 18 -4.69 3.93 10.46
C ARG A 18 -3.87 4.74 11.46
N ASP A 19 -4.39 5.89 11.91
CA ASP A 19 -3.79 6.70 12.98
C ASP A 19 -2.32 7.08 12.69
N ARG A 20 -2.07 7.57 11.47
CA ARG A 20 -0.75 7.90 10.91
C ARG A 20 -0.64 9.34 10.37
N GLU A 21 -1.42 10.31 10.84
CA GLU A 21 -1.45 11.70 10.34
C GLU A 21 -0.02 12.26 10.12
N THR A 22 0.80 12.21 11.17
CA THR A 22 2.18 12.73 11.15
C THR A 22 3.13 12.02 10.18
N GLN A 23 2.76 10.84 9.68
CA GLN A 23 3.58 10.03 8.77
C GLN A 23 3.17 10.19 7.31
N VAL A 24 1.96 10.70 7.01
CA VAL A 24 1.45 10.86 5.65
C VAL A 24 2.43 11.64 4.75
N PRO A 25 3.05 12.76 5.18
CA PRO A 25 4.01 13.48 4.33
C PRO A 25 5.26 12.66 3.97
N ARG A 26 5.72 11.79 4.88
CA ARG A 26 6.85 10.88 4.61
C ARG A 26 6.45 9.78 3.64
N ILE A 27 5.30 9.16 3.88
CA ILE A 27 4.73 8.10 3.04
C ILE A 27 4.54 8.62 1.62
N ARG A 28 3.92 9.80 1.47
CA ARG A 28 3.74 10.49 0.20
C ARG A 28 5.03 10.59 -0.60
N ARG A 29 6.11 11.11 -0.01
CA ARG A 29 7.41 11.24 -0.68
C ARG A 29 7.97 9.89 -1.15
N GLN A 30 7.94 8.90 -0.27
CA GLN A 30 8.45 7.56 -0.58
C GLN A 30 7.65 6.89 -1.71
N ILE A 31 6.33 6.99 -1.68
CA ILE A 31 5.47 6.36 -2.69
C ILE A 31 5.57 7.08 -4.03
N GLU A 32 5.64 8.42 -4.03
CA GLU A 32 5.87 9.20 -5.27
C GLU A 32 7.24 8.91 -5.91
N GLU A 33 8.26 8.52 -5.14
CA GLU A 33 9.53 8.04 -5.69
C GLU A 33 9.39 6.66 -6.33
N ILE A 34 8.64 5.76 -5.70
CA ILE A 34 8.39 4.40 -6.20
C ILE A 34 7.54 4.44 -7.48
N THR A 35 6.52 5.28 -7.55
CA THR A 35 5.62 5.33 -8.72
C THR A 35 6.31 5.77 -9.99
N ARG A 36 7.40 6.56 -9.89
CA ARG A 36 8.23 6.98 -11.03
C ARG A 36 9.00 5.83 -11.69
N LEU A 37 9.01 4.66 -11.07
CA LEU A 37 9.71 3.49 -11.59
C LEU A 37 8.88 2.71 -12.62
N PHE A 38 7.61 3.05 -12.82
CA PHE A 38 6.64 2.32 -13.64
C PHE A 38 6.08 3.19 -14.77
N ALA A 39 5.51 2.56 -15.80
CA ALA A 39 4.94 3.28 -16.94
C ALA A 39 3.65 4.01 -16.59
N ASP A 40 2.84 3.42 -15.70
CA ASP A 40 1.64 4.02 -15.14
C ASP A 40 1.38 3.50 -13.73
N TYR A 41 0.60 4.24 -12.96
CA TYR A 41 0.26 3.85 -11.59
C TYR A 41 -1.09 4.38 -11.12
N VAL A 42 -1.71 3.61 -10.21
CA VAL A 42 -2.78 4.05 -9.33
C VAL A 42 -2.45 3.59 -7.91
N ILE A 43 -2.80 4.40 -6.92
CA ILE A 43 -2.63 4.08 -5.49
C ILE A 43 -4.02 3.89 -4.89
N VAL A 44 -4.27 2.72 -4.30
CA VAL A 44 -5.52 2.39 -3.59
C VAL A 44 -5.21 2.26 -2.10
N ILE A 45 -5.80 3.14 -1.29
CA ILE A 45 -5.52 3.23 0.14
C ILE A 45 -6.80 2.93 0.91
N VAL A 46 -6.80 1.85 1.69
CA VAL A 46 -7.87 1.59 2.66
C VAL A 46 -7.48 2.27 3.97
N GLU A 47 -8.22 3.31 4.31
CA GLU A 47 -8.11 3.96 5.61
C GLU A 47 -9.06 3.25 6.60
N ASN A 48 -8.56 2.93 7.80
CA ASN A 48 -9.23 2.06 8.76
C ASN A 48 -9.50 2.75 10.10
N ASP A 49 -10.63 3.46 10.18
CA ASP A 49 -11.17 4.03 11.42
C ASP A 49 -10.17 4.89 12.20
N SER A 50 -9.41 5.73 11.50
CA SER A 50 -8.49 6.68 12.10
C SER A 50 -9.24 7.70 12.95
N ARG A 51 -8.64 8.03 14.10
CA ARG A 51 -9.13 8.99 15.09
C ARG A 51 -8.36 10.31 15.06
N ASP A 52 -7.25 10.33 14.33
CA ASP A 52 -6.48 11.54 14.01
C ASP A 52 -6.86 12.07 12.61
N ARG A 53 -6.10 13.04 12.07
CA ARG A 53 -6.41 13.63 10.75
C ARG A 53 -5.87 12.82 9.56
N THR A 54 -5.54 11.54 9.74
CA THR A 54 -5.00 10.68 8.67
C THR A 54 -5.85 10.74 7.41
N ARG A 55 -7.17 10.60 7.54
CA ARG A 55 -8.08 10.60 6.40
C ARG A 55 -8.02 11.93 5.63
N GLN A 56 -8.12 13.05 6.34
CA GLN A 56 -8.08 14.39 5.74
C GLN A 56 -6.76 14.63 5.00
N GLU A 57 -5.63 14.21 5.58
CA GLU A 57 -4.32 14.31 4.93
C GLU A 57 -4.25 13.46 3.64
N LEU A 58 -4.84 12.26 3.65
CA LEU A 58 -4.90 11.39 2.45
C LEU A 58 -5.81 11.98 1.36
N ILE A 59 -6.97 12.56 1.73
CA ILE A 59 -7.86 13.23 0.78
C ILE A 59 -7.17 14.46 0.18
N SER A 60 -6.51 15.27 1.01
CA SER A 60 -5.73 16.41 0.54
C SER A 60 -4.62 15.98 -0.41
N TRP A 61 -3.94 14.87 -0.13
CA TRP A 61 -2.96 14.30 -1.05
C TRP A 61 -3.61 13.83 -2.37
N ALA A 62 -4.76 13.16 -2.32
CA ALA A 62 -5.46 12.69 -3.52
C ALA A 62 -5.99 13.84 -4.41
N GLN A 63 -6.16 15.03 -3.85
CA GLN A 63 -6.58 16.24 -4.56
C GLN A 63 -5.40 17.08 -5.11
N ASP A 64 -4.15 16.74 -4.77
CA ASP A 64 -2.99 17.45 -5.28
C ASP A 64 -2.92 17.31 -6.81
N GLU A 65 -2.76 18.43 -7.50
CA GLU A 65 -2.81 18.52 -8.97
C GLU A 65 -1.85 17.54 -9.67
N LYS A 66 -0.73 17.18 -9.04
CA LYS A 66 0.28 16.27 -9.62
C LYS A 66 -0.16 14.81 -9.65
N VAL A 67 -1.11 14.43 -8.79
CA VAL A 67 -1.56 13.04 -8.59
C VAL A 67 -3.08 12.92 -8.64
N ALA A 68 -3.80 13.99 -8.97
CA ALA A 68 -5.25 14.01 -9.07
C ALA A 68 -5.75 12.90 -10.00
N GLY A 69 -6.71 12.11 -9.52
CA GLY A 69 -7.25 10.95 -10.23
C GLY A 69 -6.37 9.69 -10.19
N ARG A 70 -5.22 9.71 -9.50
CA ARG A 70 -4.32 8.55 -9.34
C ARG A 70 -4.35 7.95 -7.94
N ILE A 71 -5.02 8.59 -6.99
CA ILE A 71 -5.11 8.13 -5.60
C ILE A 71 -6.57 7.92 -5.23
N HIS A 72 -6.89 6.70 -4.81
CA HIS A 72 -8.21 6.25 -4.39
C HIS A 72 -8.16 5.90 -2.91
N VAL A 73 -8.61 6.82 -2.06
CA VAL A 73 -8.80 6.61 -0.63
C VAL A 73 -10.20 6.02 -0.42
N ILE A 74 -10.25 4.78 0.09
CA ILE A 74 -11.45 3.98 0.29
C ILE A 74 -11.52 3.46 1.73
N GLY A 75 -12.46 2.56 1.98
CA GLY A 75 -12.67 1.93 3.29
C GLY A 75 -13.76 2.61 4.11
N CYS A 76 -14.31 3.75 3.71
CA CYS A 76 -15.24 4.47 4.58
C CYS A 76 -16.35 5.12 3.75
N GLY A 77 -17.45 4.38 3.56
CA GLY A 77 -18.52 4.73 2.65
C GLY A 77 -18.32 4.16 1.24
N HIS A 78 -19.28 4.44 0.35
CA HIS A 78 -19.28 3.98 -1.04
C HIS A 78 -18.59 4.95 -2.00
N ILE A 79 -18.12 6.09 -1.50
CA ILE A 79 -17.56 7.18 -2.30
C ILE A 79 -16.04 7.18 -2.12
N VAL A 80 -15.33 7.14 -3.24
CA VAL A 80 -13.87 7.26 -3.28
C VAL A 80 -13.48 8.69 -2.93
N ASN A 81 -12.43 8.85 -2.13
CA ASN A 81 -11.89 10.14 -1.69
C ASN A 81 -12.88 10.99 -0.88
N ASP A 82 -13.77 10.34 -0.12
CA ASP A 82 -14.70 10.98 0.79
C ASP A 82 -14.01 11.45 2.07
N ASP A 83 -14.23 12.70 2.50
CA ASP A 83 -13.61 13.28 3.70
C ASP A 83 -14.38 13.00 5.00
N ARG A 84 -15.54 12.35 4.93
CA ARG A 84 -16.36 12.02 6.10
C ARG A 84 -15.64 11.05 7.04
N PRO A 85 -15.91 11.12 8.36
CA PRO A 85 -15.31 10.22 9.34
C PRO A 85 -15.51 8.74 8.99
N CYS A 86 -14.47 7.95 9.19
CA CYS A 86 -14.51 6.53 8.90
C CYS A 86 -15.16 5.70 10.00
N ASN A 87 -16.00 4.75 9.59
CA ASN A 87 -16.51 3.72 10.47
C ASN A 87 -16.78 2.41 9.72
N LEU A 88 -15.75 1.56 9.66
CA LEU A 88 -15.81 0.17 9.22
C LEU A 88 -16.36 -0.77 10.30
N SER A 89 -16.62 -0.26 11.51
CA SER A 89 -17.12 -1.03 12.66
C SER A 89 -16.26 -2.25 12.99
N MET A 90 -14.94 -2.14 12.79
CA MET A 90 -14.01 -3.23 13.09
C MET A 90 -13.63 -3.28 14.57
N ALA A 91 -13.31 -4.49 15.03
CA ALA A 91 -12.77 -4.70 16.36
C ALA A 91 -11.50 -3.83 16.59
N PRO A 92 -11.35 -3.22 17.77
CA PRO A 92 -10.16 -2.45 18.10
C PRO A 92 -8.93 -3.37 18.03
N THR A 93 -7.81 -2.80 17.55
CA THR A 93 -6.55 -3.54 17.51
C THR A 93 -6.08 -3.80 18.94
N ALA A 94 -5.89 -5.06 19.29
CA ALA A 94 -5.41 -5.41 20.62
C ALA A 94 -3.99 -4.83 20.84
N PRO A 95 -3.68 -4.32 22.04
CA PRO A 95 -2.42 -3.60 22.31
C PRO A 95 -1.17 -4.53 22.29
N ASN A 96 -1.39 -5.82 22.50
CA ASN A 96 -0.41 -6.87 22.33
C ASN A 96 -0.15 -7.08 20.83
N HIS A 97 1.04 -6.66 20.37
CA HIS A 97 1.53 -6.82 19.00
C HIS A 97 1.85 -8.29 18.64
N ARG A 98 1.17 -9.25 19.27
CA ARG A 98 1.34 -10.67 18.97
C ARG A 98 0.46 -11.01 17.77
N PRO A 99 0.92 -11.90 16.89
CA PRO A 99 0.04 -12.47 15.88
C PRO A 99 -1.07 -13.26 16.60
N ASP A 100 -2.28 -12.74 16.56
CA ASP A 100 -3.50 -13.41 16.98
C ASP A 100 -4.45 -13.57 15.78
N MET A 101 -5.38 -14.51 15.88
CA MET A 101 -6.29 -14.81 14.77
C MET A 101 -7.18 -13.61 14.42
N SER A 102 -7.64 -12.85 15.41
CA SER A 102 -8.51 -11.69 15.17
C SER A 102 -7.78 -10.57 14.41
N ARG A 103 -6.48 -10.38 14.63
CA ARG A 103 -5.64 -9.45 13.86
C ARG A 103 -5.42 -9.97 12.45
N ILE A 104 -5.19 -11.27 12.25
CA ILE A 104 -5.09 -11.85 10.91
C ILE A 104 -6.41 -11.66 10.15
N GLU A 105 -7.54 -12.02 10.76
CA GLU A 105 -8.89 -11.84 10.21
C GLU A 105 -9.15 -10.38 9.84
N LYS A 106 -8.82 -9.44 10.73
CA LYS A 106 -8.92 -8.01 10.46
C LYS A 106 -8.09 -7.59 9.24
N MET A 107 -6.85 -8.06 9.13
CA MET A 107 -6.00 -7.75 7.96
C MET A 107 -6.54 -8.38 6.67
N VAL A 108 -7.13 -9.57 6.73
CA VAL A 108 -7.79 -10.20 5.58
C VAL A 108 -8.98 -9.38 5.12
N ILE A 109 -9.87 -9.00 6.05
CA ILE A 109 -11.04 -8.15 5.75
C ILE A 109 -10.60 -6.85 5.08
N LEU A 110 -9.61 -6.17 5.67
CA LEU A 110 -9.09 -4.91 5.15
C LEU A 110 -8.50 -5.02 3.75
N ARG A 111 -7.72 -6.08 3.49
CA ARG A 111 -7.11 -6.29 2.18
C ARG A 111 -8.14 -6.67 1.12
N ASN A 112 -9.18 -7.42 1.50
CA ASN A 112 -10.29 -7.73 0.60
C ASN A 112 -11.04 -6.47 0.15
N ILE A 113 -11.13 -5.42 0.97
CA ILE A 113 -11.77 -4.16 0.58
C ILE A 113 -11.14 -3.56 -0.69
N TYR A 114 -9.81 -3.46 -0.76
CA TYR A 114 -9.18 -2.94 -1.99
C TYR A 114 -9.22 -3.95 -3.12
N MET A 115 -9.21 -5.26 -2.84
CA MET A 115 -9.30 -6.29 -3.88
C MET A 115 -10.66 -6.23 -4.58
N GLU A 116 -11.75 -6.19 -3.81
CA GLU A 116 -13.12 -6.02 -4.31
C GLU A 116 -13.25 -4.71 -5.08
N TYR A 117 -12.67 -3.61 -4.57
CA TYR A 117 -12.69 -2.32 -5.26
C TYR A 117 -11.97 -2.38 -6.62
N ILE A 118 -10.80 -3.04 -6.69
CA ILE A 118 -10.04 -3.21 -7.93
C ILE A 118 -10.82 -4.07 -8.93
N GLU A 119 -11.39 -5.19 -8.48
CA GLU A 119 -12.16 -6.12 -9.31
C GLU A 119 -13.37 -5.43 -9.96
N HIS A 120 -14.06 -4.56 -9.22
CA HIS A 120 -15.28 -3.89 -9.70
C HIS A 120 -15.00 -2.54 -10.39
N ASN A 121 -13.75 -2.10 -10.47
CA ASN A 121 -13.38 -0.85 -11.13
C ASN A 121 -12.76 -1.12 -12.52
N SER A 122 -13.57 -0.94 -13.56
CA SER A 122 -13.14 -1.18 -14.96
C SER A 122 -11.98 -0.30 -15.42
N GLN A 123 -11.72 0.84 -14.77
CA GLN A 123 -10.54 1.68 -15.08
C GLN A 123 -9.24 1.02 -14.63
N LEU A 124 -9.30 0.11 -13.67
CA LEU A 124 -8.16 -0.61 -13.11
C LEU A 124 -7.92 -1.97 -13.76
N ALA A 125 -8.85 -2.44 -14.61
CA ALA A 125 -8.81 -3.78 -15.22
C ALA A 125 -7.60 -4.03 -16.14
N ASN A 126 -6.95 -2.97 -16.63
CA ASN A 126 -5.79 -3.08 -17.51
C ASN A 126 -4.45 -2.96 -16.76
N PHE A 127 -4.41 -2.93 -15.44
CA PHE A 127 -3.14 -2.90 -14.72
C PHE A 127 -2.47 -4.28 -14.71
N ASP A 128 -1.14 -4.30 -14.79
CA ASP A 128 -0.37 -5.54 -14.97
C ASP A 128 -0.04 -6.20 -13.63
N TYR A 129 0.20 -5.41 -12.58
CA TYR A 129 0.60 -5.90 -11.26
C TYR A 129 -0.05 -5.14 -10.10
N VAL A 130 -0.18 -5.82 -8.96
CA VAL A 130 -0.52 -5.23 -7.67
C VAL A 130 0.71 -5.27 -6.76
N ILE A 131 1.03 -4.14 -6.15
CA ILE A 131 2.07 -4.01 -5.12
C ILE A 131 1.35 -3.78 -3.79
N VAL A 132 1.48 -4.73 -2.85
CA VAL A 132 0.91 -4.60 -1.51
C VAL A 132 1.97 -4.04 -0.56
N GLN A 133 1.79 -2.80 -0.09
CA GLN A 133 2.69 -2.16 0.87
C GLN A 133 1.89 -1.35 1.89
N ASP A 134 1.78 -1.87 3.12
CA ASP A 134 1.09 -1.18 4.21
C ASP A 134 1.83 0.12 4.62
N PHE A 135 1.08 1.20 4.84
CA PHE A 135 1.61 2.54 5.09
C PHE A 135 1.88 2.84 6.57
N ASP A 136 1.79 1.84 7.43
CA ASP A 136 2.18 1.95 8.84
C ASP A 136 3.66 1.64 9.10
N LEU A 137 4.41 1.25 8.05
CA LEU A 137 5.83 0.91 8.12
C LEU A 137 6.74 2.15 8.09
N ARG A 138 7.62 2.27 9.08
CA ARG A 138 8.73 3.23 9.11
C ARG A 138 9.97 2.66 8.42
N THR A 139 9.85 2.36 7.13
CA THR A 139 10.93 1.73 6.36
C THR A 139 11.16 2.45 5.03
N TYR A 140 12.24 2.08 4.35
CA TYR A 140 12.52 2.40 2.95
C TYR A 140 12.31 1.15 2.10
N THR A 141 11.73 1.32 0.92
CA THR A 141 11.60 0.23 -0.05
C THR A 141 12.88 0.18 -0.87
N TYR A 142 13.57 -0.96 -0.87
CA TYR A 142 14.75 -1.14 -1.72
C TYR A 142 14.32 -1.30 -3.18
N THR A 143 14.35 -0.19 -3.93
CA THR A 143 13.78 -0.08 -5.27
C THR A 143 14.46 -0.98 -6.29
N ASP A 144 15.77 -1.21 -6.14
CA ASP A 144 16.51 -2.18 -6.97
C ASP A 144 16.02 -3.61 -6.75
N GLY A 145 15.72 -3.98 -5.50
CA GLY A 145 15.10 -5.25 -5.15
C GLY A 145 13.71 -5.37 -5.75
N LEU A 146 12.88 -4.34 -5.59
CA LEU A 146 11.54 -4.29 -6.20
C LEU A 146 11.60 -4.47 -7.72
N LEU A 147 12.46 -3.73 -8.43
CA LEU A 147 12.56 -3.83 -9.89
C LEU A 147 13.18 -5.15 -10.36
N SER A 148 13.97 -5.83 -9.52
CA SER A 148 14.52 -7.13 -9.85
C SER A 148 13.46 -8.24 -9.89
N THR A 149 12.34 -8.08 -9.17
CA THR A 149 11.26 -9.10 -9.16
C THR A 149 10.64 -9.29 -10.54
N GLY A 150 10.69 -8.27 -11.39
CA GLY A 150 10.27 -8.35 -12.79
C GLY A 150 10.97 -9.45 -13.58
N PHE A 151 12.18 -9.85 -13.19
CA PHE A 151 12.87 -10.96 -13.85
C PHE A 151 12.12 -12.28 -13.64
N HIS A 152 11.58 -12.52 -12.44
CA HIS A 152 10.85 -13.74 -12.14
C HIS A 152 9.53 -13.80 -12.89
N PHE A 153 8.76 -12.70 -12.92
CA PHE A 153 7.51 -12.63 -13.67
C PHE A 153 7.70 -12.77 -15.19
N ASP A 154 8.78 -12.21 -15.74
CA ASP A 154 9.11 -12.29 -17.17
C ASP A 154 9.56 -13.70 -17.59
N ASN A 155 10.22 -14.44 -16.69
CA ASN A 155 10.76 -15.78 -17.00
C ASN A 155 9.83 -16.94 -16.61
N ASP A 156 8.92 -16.73 -15.68
CA ASP A 156 8.01 -17.78 -15.20
C ASP A 156 6.59 -17.23 -15.04
N PRO A 157 5.69 -17.47 -16.03
CA PRO A 157 4.31 -17.01 -15.96
C PRO A 157 3.47 -17.75 -14.91
N THR A 158 4.02 -18.78 -14.25
CA THR A 158 3.33 -19.49 -13.15
C THR A 158 3.55 -18.84 -11.79
N VAL A 159 4.41 -17.82 -11.69
CA VAL A 159 4.63 -17.07 -10.45
C VAL A 159 3.53 -16.03 -10.27
N ASP A 160 2.60 -16.31 -9.34
CA ASP A 160 1.50 -15.39 -9.03
C ASP A 160 1.91 -14.24 -8.10
N ALA A 161 2.91 -14.47 -7.24
CA ALA A 161 3.32 -13.49 -6.23
C ALA A 161 4.78 -13.63 -5.81
N ILE A 162 5.40 -12.50 -5.46
CA ILE A 162 6.73 -12.43 -4.89
C ILE A 162 6.68 -11.56 -3.64
N CYS A 163 7.10 -12.11 -2.51
CA CYS A 163 7.14 -11.42 -1.23
C CYS A 163 8.60 -11.08 -0.86
N ALA A 164 8.79 -9.93 -0.21
CA ALA A 164 10.09 -9.51 0.32
C ALA A 164 10.04 -9.42 1.84
N ASN A 165 11.13 -9.83 2.50
CA ASN A 165 11.27 -9.69 3.94
C ASN A 165 11.70 -8.27 4.31
N GLY A 166 11.25 -7.81 5.47
CA GLY A 166 11.75 -6.58 6.08
C GLY A 166 13.11 -6.82 6.74
N MET A 167 13.95 -5.78 6.79
CA MET A 167 15.22 -5.81 7.52
C MET A 167 15.31 -4.59 8.44
N ASN A 168 15.58 -4.83 9.72
CA ASN A 168 15.89 -3.79 10.70
C ASN A 168 17.32 -3.96 11.18
N TYR A 169 18.10 -2.89 11.11
CA TYR A 169 19.45 -2.84 11.65
C TYR A 169 19.45 -2.06 12.96
N ASP A 170 19.72 -2.76 14.05
CA ASP A 170 19.90 -2.14 15.36
C ASP A 170 21.31 -1.54 15.46
N LEU A 171 21.39 -0.22 15.32
CA LEU A 171 22.64 0.53 15.39
C LEU A 171 23.34 0.42 16.76
N PHE A 172 22.59 0.17 17.84
CA PHE A 172 23.17 0.08 19.19
C PHE A 172 23.82 -1.27 19.45
N PHE A 173 23.22 -2.36 18.97
CA PHE A 173 23.73 -3.72 19.19
C PHE A 173 24.48 -4.30 17.98
N GLY A 174 24.53 -3.59 16.86
CA GLY A 174 25.13 -4.08 15.61
C GLY A 174 24.44 -5.33 15.07
N SER A 175 23.15 -5.50 15.38
CA SER A 175 22.40 -6.72 15.06
C SER A 175 21.36 -6.47 13.98
N THR A 176 21.28 -7.36 13.00
CA THR A 176 20.27 -7.35 11.95
C THR A 176 19.12 -8.29 12.34
N LYS A 177 17.88 -7.81 12.24
CA LYS A 177 16.67 -8.64 12.36
C LYS A 177 15.91 -8.63 11.05
N TYR A 178 15.54 -9.81 10.57
CA TYR A 178 14.66 -9.99 9.43
C TYR A 178 13.23 -10.23 9.93
N PHE A 179 12.24 -9.71 9.20
CA PHE A 179 10.82 -9.81 9.50
C PHE A 179 10.05 -10.31 8.28
#